data_AF-A0A1B1AHG9-F1
#
_entry.id   AF-A0A1B1AHG9-F1
#
_cell.length_a   1.000
_cell.length_b   1.000
_cell.length_c   1.000
_cell.angle_alpha   90.00
_cell.angle_beta   90.00
_cell.angle_gamma   90.00
#
_symmetry.space_group_name_H-M   'P 1'
#
loop_
_entity.id
_entity.type
_entity.pdbx_description
1 polymer ?
#
loop_
_entity_poly.entity_id
_entity_poly.type
_entity_poly.pdbx_seq_one_letter_code
_entity_poly.pdbx_strand_id
1 'polypeptide(L)'
;MSRAMQLGELLSLGQTSSAELQSWLGAEDARLEQELQREANLRGETLAQFVRIAVSDFMAEADEETWADLVSALRDAKDPGAACVSKVTTFRLRMESAL
;
A
#
# COMPACT_ATOMS: atom_id res chain seq x y z
N MET A 1 -11.41 -19.82 2.25
CA MET A 1 -11.80 -18.86 1.20
C MET A 1 -11.19 -17.53 1.59
N SER A 2 -10.18 -17.03 0.88
CA SER A 2 -9.64 -15.68 1.15
C SER A 2 -10.77 -14.68 0.96
N ARG A 3 -11.04 -13.91 2.00
CA ARG A 3 -12.07 -12.86 1.99
C ARG A 3 -11.44 -11.66 1.30
N ALA A 4 -11.94 -11.31 0.12
CA ALA A 4 -11.54 -10.08 -0.55
C ALA A 4 -11.86 -8.90 0.37
N MET A 5 -10.83 -8.12 0.71
CA MET A 5 -10.93 -7.03 1.66
C MET A 5 -11.77 -5.89 1.05
N GLN A 6 -12.76 -5.38 1.78
CA GLN A 6 -13.61 -4.31 1.29
C GLN A 6 -12.91 -2.95 1.42
N LEU A 7 -13.27 -1.97 0.57
CA LEU A 7 -12.79 -0.58 0.68
C LEU A 7 -12.95 0.01 2.09
N GLY A 8 -13.97 -0.41 2.85
CA GLY A 8 -14.14 -0.01 4.25
C GLY A 8 -13.07 -0.57 5.20
N GLU A 9 -12.59 -1.79 4.96
CA GLU A 9 -11.48 -2.42 5.69
C GLU A 9 -10.13 -1.80 5.28
N LEU A 10 -10.01 -1.36 4.02
CA LEU A 10 -8.87 -0.57 3.55
C LEU A 10 -8.78 0.78 4.28
N LEU A 11 -9.91 1.47 4.48
CA LEU A 11 -9.95 2.70 5.27
C LEU A 11 -9.64 2.42 6.76
N SER A 12 -9.96 1.22 7.25
CA SER A 12 -9.53 0.76 8.57
C SER A 12 -8.03 0.43 8.66
N LEU A 13 -7.28 0.33 7.55
CA LEU A 13 -5.81 0.18 7.60
C LEU A 13 -5.11 1.31 8.37
N GLY A 14 -5.74 2.49 8.45
CA GLY A 14 -5.26 3.58 9.30
C GLY A 14 -5.23 3.23 10.80
N GLN A 15 -6.00 2.23 11.22
CA GLN A 15 -6.08 1.69 12.58
C GLN A 15 -5.48 0.28 12.73
N THR A 16 -5.16 -0.40 11.62
CA THR A 16 -4.62 -1.77 11.62
C THR A 16 -3.19 -1.81 12.17
N SER A 17 -2.90 -2.82 12.98
CA SER A 17 -1.56 -3.05 13.51
C SER A 17 -0.60 -3.54 12.42
N SER A 18 0.70 -3.28 12.55
CA SER A 18 1.70 -3.76 11.58
C SER A 18 1.68 -5.29 11.40
N ALA A 19 1.37 -6.04 12.46
CA ALA A 19 1.30 -7.50 12.41
C ALA A 19 0.12 -8.02 11.57
N GLU A 20 -1.05 -7.38 11.68
CA GLU A 20 -2.21 -7.71 10.86
C GLU A 20 -1.96 -7.35 9.39
N LEU A 21 -1.30 -6.20 9.15
CA LEU A 21 -0.98 -5.72 7.82
C LEU A 21 0.06 -6.63 7.13
N GLN A 22 1.08 -7.08 7.86
CA GLN A 22 2.03 -8.11 7.41
C GLN A 22 1.33 -9.44 7.10
N SER A 23 0.46 -9.92 8.00
CA SER A 23 -0.24 -11.20 7.83
C SER A 23 -1.12 -11.20 6.58
N TRP A 24 -1.87 -10.12 6.36
CA TRP A 24 -2.72 -9.97 5.18
C TRP A 24 -1.91 -9.82 3.90
N LEU A 25 -0.91 -8.93 3.86
CA LEU A 25 -0.06 -8.78 2.68
C LEU A 25 0.69 -10.08 2.36
N GLY A 26 1.20 -10.77 3.38
CA GLY A 26 1.90 -12.04 3.21
C GLY A 26 1.02 -13.15 2.63
N ALA A 27 -0.29 -13.13 2.93
CA ALA A 27 -1.25 -14.08 2.38
C ALA A 27 -1.58 -13.84 0.90
N GLU A 28 -1.56 -12.57 0.46
CA GLU A 28 -1.88 -12.19 -0.92
C GLU A 28 -0.63 -12.10 -1.81
N ASP A 29 0.44 -11.46 -1.33
CA ASP A 29 1.73 -11.32 -2.00
C ASP A 29 2.88 -11.21 -0.98
N ALA A 30 3.47 -12.37 -0.66
CA ALA A 30 4.62 -12.47 0.24
C ALA A 30 5.86 -11.72 -0.25
N ARG A 31 6.01 -11.50 -1.56
CA ARG A 31 7.15 -10.73 -2.08
C ARG A 31 6.94 -9.25 -1.79
N LEU A 32 5.75 -8.74 -2.07
CA LEU A 32 5.38 -7.36 -1.76
C LEU A 32 5.53 -7.07 -0.26
N GLU A 33 5.04 -7.96 0.61
CA GLU A 33 5.20 -7.83 2.06
C GLU A 33 6.67 -7.64 2.48
N GLN A 34 7.56 -8.51 1.99
CA GLN A 34 8.99 -8.44 2.31
C GLN A 34 9.68 -7.17 1.79
N GLU A 35 9.31 -6.74 0.58
CA GLU A 35 9.83 -5.50 0.00
C GLU A 35 9.39 -4.30 0.85
N LEU A 36 8.10 -4.18 1.16
CA LEU A 36 7.57 -3.08 1.98
C LEU A 36 8.14 -3.09 3.40
N GLN A 37 8.31 -4.26 4.02
CA GLN A 37 8.91 -4.36 5.34
C GLN A 37 10.38 -3.92 5.34
N ARG A 38 11.13 -4.25 4.29
CA ARG A 38 12.51 -3.80 4.12
C ARG A 38 12.56 -2.28 3.98
N GLU A 39 11.73 -1.71 3.11
CA GLU A 39 11.68 -0.26 2.87
C GLU A 39 11.25 0.51 4.12
N ALA A 40 10.28 0.00 4.88
CA ALA A 40 9.89 0.59 6.16
C ALA A 40 11.06 0.57 7.16
N ASN A 41 11.76 -0.56 7.29
CA ASN A 41 12.91 -0.70 8.19
C ASN A 41 14.07 0.24 7.82
N LEU A 42 14.36 0.42 6.52
CA LEU A 42 15.40 1.35 6.05
C LEU A 42 15.11 2.80 6.47
N ARG A 43 13.83 3.15 6.66
CA ARG A 43 13.36 4.48 7.08
C ARG A 43 13.14 4.59 8.59
N GLY A 44 13.36 3.51 9.35
CA GLY A 44 13.04 3.47 10.78
C GLY A 44 11.53 3.54 11.07
N GLU A 45 10.70 3.17 10.10
CA GLU A 45 9.25 3.17 10.18
C GLU A 45 8.71 1.76 10.43
N THR A 46 7.59 1.67 11.16
CA THR A 46 6.80 0.44 11.13
C THR A 46 6.08 0.30 9.78
N LEU A 47 5.74 -0.93 9.37
CA LEU A 47 5.02 -1.15 8.11
C LEU A 47 3.71 -0.34 8.04
N ALA A 48 2.94 -0.30 9.14
CA ALA A 48 1.72 0.50 9.19
C ALA A 48 1.97 2.01 9.09
N GLN A 49 3.10 2.52 9.63
CA GLN A 49 3.49 3.93 9.41
C GLN A 49 3.87 4.16 7.95
N PHE A 50 4.66 3.26 7.36
CA PHE A 50 5.12 3.37 5.99
C PHE A 50 3.97 3.45 4.99
N VAL A 51 2.98 2.56 5.13
CA VAL A 51 1.78 2.56 4.28
C VAL A 51 0.94 3.82 4.51
N ARG A 52 0.76 4.28 5.75
CA ARG A 52 -0.01 5.50 6.04
C ARG A 52 0.62 6.75 5.43
N ILE A 53 1.93 6.88 5.53
CA ILE A 53 2.66 8.00 4.92
C ILE A 53 2.54 7.90 3.39
N ALA A 54 2.74 6.72 2.81
CA ALA A 54 2.57 6.52 1.37
C ALA A 54 1.17 6.89 0.84
N VAL A 55 0.10 6.57 1.60
CA VAL A 55 -1.26 7.00 1.27
C VAL A 55 -1.38 8.52 1.37
N SER A 56 -0.82 9.14 2.41
CA SER A 56 -0.84 10.60 2.58
C SER A 56 -0.13 11.31 1.42
N ASP A 57 1.06 10.84 1.04
CA ASP A 57 1.85 11.40 -0.06
C ASP A 57 1.12 11.26 -1.38
N PHE A 58 0.52 10.08 -1.64
CA PHE A 58 -0.31 9.87 -2.82
C PHE A 58 -1.51 10.84 -2.87
N MET A 59 -2.22 11.01 -1.77
CA MET A 59 -3.37 11.92 -1.71
C MET A 59 -2.97 13.39 -1.94
N ALA A 60 -1.76 13.78 -1.54
CA ALA A 60 -1.27 15.15 -1.67
C ALA A 60 -0.70 15.46 -3.06
N GLU A 61 0.04 14.51 -3.64
CA GLU A 61 0.93 14.78 -4.78
C GLU A 61 0.54 14.03 -6.07
N ALA A 62 -0.34 13.03 -6.02
CA ALA A 62 -0.71 12.27 -7.22
C ALA A 62 -1.51 13.13 -8.22
N ASP A 63 -1.05 13.15 -9.46
CA ASP A 63 -1.72 13.79 -10.59
C ASP A 63 -2.82 12.91 -11.21
N GLU A 64 -3.56 13.47 -12.17
CA GLU A 64 -4.69 12.78 -12.80
C GLU A 64 -4.30 11.45 -13.47
N GLU A 65 -3.13 11.39 -14.10
CA GLU A 65 -2.61 10.17 -14.72
C GLU A 65 -2.32 9.10 -13.67
N THR A 66 -1.65 9.47 -12.58
CA THR A 66 -1.36 8.58 -11.45
C THR A 66 -2.64 8.07 -10.78
N TRP A 67 -3.67 8.92 -10.66
CA TRP A 67 -5.00 8.53 -10.19
C TRP A 67 -5.69 7.54 -11.13
N ALA A 68 -5.65 7.78 -12.44
CA ALA A 68 -6.22 6.87 -13.43
C ALA A 68 -5.53 5.50 -13.42
N ASP A 69 -4.21 5.49 -13.23
CA ASP A 69 -3.38 4.30 -13.08
C ASP A 69 -3.74 3.48 -11.83
N LEU A 70 -3.99 4.16 -10.70
CA LEU A 70 -4.48 3.50 -9.48
C LEU A 70 -5.84 2.87 -9.76
N VAL A 71 -6.81 3.63 -10.26
CA VAL A 71 -8.19 3.15 -10.49
C VAL A 71 -8.22 1.96 -11.46
N SER A 72 -7.38 1.99 -12.49
CA SER A 72 -7.26 0.88 -13.45
C SER A 72 -6.70 -0.37 -12.77
N ALA A 73 -5.63 -0.23 -11.96
CA ALA A 73 -5.08 -1.35 -11.21
C ALA A 73 -6.07 -1.93 -10.19
N LEU A 74 -6.85 -1.10 -9.50
CA LEU A 74 -7.87 -1.56 -8.57
C LEU A 74 -8.97 -2.35 -9.26
N ARG A 75 -9.37 -1.96 -10.48
CA ARG A 75 -10.42 -2.63 -11.26
C ARG A 75 -10.02 -4.04 -11.69
N ASP A 76 -8.76 -4.22 -12.08
CA ASP A 76 -8.27 -5.48 -12.64
C ASP A 76 -7.67 -6.41 -11.57
N ALA A 77 -7.49 -5.92 -10.33
CA ALA A 77 -6.90 -6.67 -9.24
C ALA A 77 -7.85 -7.67 -8.59
N LYS A 78 -7.31 -8.85 -8.27
CA LYS A 78 -8.00 -9.88 -7.47
C LYS A 78 -8.25 -9.43 -6.03
N ASP A 79 -7.26 -8.74 -5.44
CA ASP A 79 -7.40 -8.01 -4.17
C ASP A 79 -7.11 -6.53 -4.44
N PRO A 80 -8.14 -5.69 -4.59
CA PRO A 80 -7.99 -4.25 -4.78
C PRO A 80 -7.22 -3.58 -3.65
N GLY A 81 -7.29 -4.09 -2.42
CA GLY A 81 -6.55 -3.51 -1.31
C GLY A 81 -5.05 -3.69 -1.45
N ALA A 82 -4.61 -4.90 -1.82
CA ALA A 82 -3.19 -5.18 -2.05
C ALA A 82 -2.65 -4.35 -3.22
N ALA A 83 -3.45 -4.21 -4.29
CA ALA A 83 -3.12 -3.35 -5.42
C ALA A 83 -3.02 -1.86 -5.02
N CYS A 84 -3.92 -1.38 -4.15
CA CYS A 84 -3.84 -0.03 -3.61
C CYS A 84 -2.53 0.19 -2.86
N VAL A 85 -2.23 -0.68 -1.87
CA VAL A 85 -1.02 -0.58 -1.07
C VAL A 85 0.23 -0.63 -1.95
N SER A 86 0.28 -1.53 -2.93
CA SER A 86 1.37 -1.60 -3.91
C SER A 86 1.54 -0.28 -4.68
N LYS A 87 0.46 0.29 -5.21
CA LYS A 87 0.50 1.52 -6.01
C LYS A 87 0.95 2.74 -5.19
N VAL A 88 0.36 2.95 -4.01
CA VAL A 88 0.68 4.13 -3.18
C VAL A 88 2.11 4.06 -2.61
N THR A 89 2.56 2.87 -2.22
CA THR A 89 3.95 2.68 -1.74
C THR A 89 4.96 2.81 -2.87
N THR A 90 4.66 2.28 -4.06
CA THR A 90 5.49 2.49 -5.26
C THR A 90 5.59 3.97 -5.63
N PHE A 91 4.48 4.71 -5.55
CA PHE A 91 4.46 6.15 -5.80
C PHE A 91 5.40 6.90 -4.84
N ARG A 92 5.26 6.65 -3.53
CA ARG A 92 6.15 7.23 -2.51
C ARG A 92 7.62 6.95 -2.79
N LEU A 93 7.97 5.69 -3.08
CA LEU A 93 9.37 5.31 -3.38
C LEU A 93 9.93 6.01 -4.63
N ARG A 94 9.08 6.23 -5.66
CA ARG A 94 9.47 6.98 -6.86
C ARG A 94 9.72 8.45 -6.56
N MET A 95 8.87 9.09 -5.75
CA MET A 95 9.08 10.48 -5.32
C MET A 95 10.39 10.64 -4.56
N GLU A 96 10.67 9.74 -3.61
CA GLU A 96 11.91 9.78 -2.82
C GLU A 96 13.16 9.54 -3.67
N SER A 97 13.06 8.77 -4.77
CA SER A 97 14.16 8.55 -5.70
C SER A 97 14.38 9.71 -6.68
N ALA A 98 13.41 10.62 -6.80
CA ALA A 98 13.48 11.81 -7.65
C ALA A 98 14.06 13.04 -6.92
N LEU A 99 14.30 12.92 -5.61
CA LEU A 99 14.94 13.91 -4.74
C LEU A 99 16.45 13.64 -4.62
#